data_AF-A0A9D7IJN1-F1
#
_entry.id   AF-A0A9D7IJN1-F1
#
_cell.length_a   1.000
_cell.length_b   1.000
_cell.length_c   1.000
_cell.angle_alpha   90.00
_cell.angle_beta   90.00
_cell.angle_gamma   90.00
#
_symmetry.space_group_name_H-M   'P 1'
#
loop_
_entity.id
_entity.type
_entity.pdbx_description
1 polymer ?
#
loop_
_entity_poly.entity_id
_entity_poly.type
_entity_poly.pdbx_seq_one_letter_code
_entity_poly.pdbx_strand_id
1 'polypeptide(L)'
;MLPREYSALKFILVGAGGTGSFAAPAIARLIFELKQNQNKPIEMLIVDPDVVESGNIPRSNFCAAEIGRYKAQTLAERITLAWEWKSSIRMKRLMRKSTCVGQCEIIAASQ
;
A
#
# COMPACT_ATOMS: atom_id res chain seq x y z
N MET A 1 11.85 -10.30 14.05
CA MET A 1 11.74 -9.54 15.32
C MET A 1 11.71 -8.07 14.99
N LEU A 2 10.72 -7.33 15.51
CA LEU A 2 10.77 -5.86 15.50
C LEU A 2 11.75 -5.38 16.58
N PRO A 3 12.44 -4.24 16.40
CA PRO A 3 13.28 -3.65 17.44
C PRO A 3 12.46 -3.46 18.72
N ARG A 4 13.06 -3.76 19.89
CA ARG A 4 12.38 -3.64 21.19
C ARG A 4 11.83 -2.24 21.44
N GLU A 5 12.48 -1.21 20.91
CA GLU A 5 12.06 0.18 21.04
C GLU A 5 12.02 0.86 19.67
N TYR A 6 10.87 1.46 19.36
CA TYR A 6 10.66 2.31 18.20
C TYR A 6 9.60 3.36 18.54
N SER A 7 9.74 4.57 18.01
CA SER A 7 8.77 5.67 18.15
C SER A 7 7.76 5.71 16.99
N ALA A 8 8.17 5.27 15.80
CA ALA A 8 7.32 5.15 14.62
C ALA A 8 7.79 3.97 13.75
N LEU A 9 6.88 3.38 12.98
CA LEU A 9 7.20 2.28 12.06
C LEU A 9 6.67 2.58 10.65
N LYS A 10 7.52 2.37 9.64
CA LYS A 10 7.16 2.57 8.24
C LYS A 10 7.49 1.34 7.43
N PHE A 11 6.47 0.73 6.84
CA PHE A 11 6.62 -0.36 5.89
C PHE A 11 6.69 0.21 4.48
N ILE A 12 7.74 -0.14 3.73
CA ILE A 12 7.90 0.25 2.34
C ILE A 12 7.92 -1.03 1.51
N LEU A 13 6.87 -1.23 0.71
CA LEU A 13 6.76 -2.33 -0.24
C LEU A 13 7.16 -1.81 -1.63
N VAL A 14 8.33 -2.23 -2.10
CA VAL A 14 8.82 -1.91 -3.44
C VAL A 14 8.52 -3.08 -4.37
N GLY A 15 7.67 -2.83 -5.37
CA GLY A 15 7.10 -3.85 -6.24
C GLY A 15 5.77 -4.38 -5.70
N ALA A 16 4.75 -4.27 -6.54
CA ALA A 16 3.37 -4.72 -6.36
C ALA A 16 2.96 -5.75 -7.43
N GLY A 17 3.92 -6.36 -8.13
CA GLY A 17 3.71 -7.50 -9.04
C GLY A 17 3.47 -8.82 -8.29
N GLY A 18 3.97 -9.95 -8.82
CA GLY A 18 3.72 -11.30 -8.30
C GLY A 18 3.81 -11.42 -6.78
N THR A 19 5.01 -11.38 -6.21
CA THR A 19 5.20 -11.51 -4.75
C THR A 19 4.62 -10.32 -3.98
N GLY A 20 4.83 -9.10 -4.47
CA GLY A 20 4.43 -7.88 -3.78
C GLY A 20 2.92 -7.79 -3.56
N SER A 21 2.14 -8.18 -4.57
CA SER A 21 0.68 -8.17 -4.51
C SER A 21 0.10 -9.17 -3.49
N PHE A 22 0.77 -10.29 -3.23
CA PHE A 22 0.41 -11.22 -2.15
C PHE A 22 0.97 -10.81 -0.79
N ALA A 23 2.12 -10.13 -0.75
CA ALA A 23 2.69 -9.63 0.49
C ALA A 23 1.88 -8.45 1.08
N ALA A 24 1.32 -7.59 0.23
CA ALA A 24 0.64 -6.37 0.69
C ALA A 24 -0.52 -6.64 1.67
N PRO A 25 -1.45 -7.58 1.43
CA PRO A 25 -2.49 -7.94 2.40
C PRO A 25 -1.93 -8.52 3.71
N ALA A 26 -0.87 -9.32 3.65
CA ALA A 26 -0.24 -9.91 4.83
C ALA A 26 0.41 -8.83 5.71
N ILE A 27 1.12 -7.87 5.08
CA ILE A 27 1.69 -6.71 5.77
C ILE A 27 0.58 -5.84 6.37
N ALA A 28 -0.51 -5.61 5.65
CA ALA A 28 -1.65 -4.85 6.17
C ALA A 28 -2.23 -5.48 7.44
N ARG A 29 -2.40 -6.81 7.45
CA ARG A 29 -2.86 -7.54 8.64
C ARG A 29 -1.90 -7.42 9.82
N LEU A 30 -0.60 -7.49 9.58
CA LEU A 30 0.42 -7.25 10.61
C LEU A 30 0.31 -5.82 11.17
N ILE A 31 0.16 -4.82 10.30
CA ILE A 31 0.05 -3.43 10.75
C ILE A 31 -1.23 -3.22 11.57
N PHE A 32 -2.35 -3.81 11.15
CA PHE A 32 -3.59 -3.75 11.91
C PHE A 32 -3.38 -4.27 13.34
N GLU A 33 -2.78 -5.45 13.48
CA GLU A 33 -2.45 -6.03 14.79
C GLU A 33 -1.52 -5.14 15.62
N LEU A 34 -0.48 -4.58 15.00
CA LEU A 34 0.44 -3.69 15.69
C LEU A 34 -0.22 -2.39 16.16
N LYS A 35 -1.19 -1.86 15.40
CA LYS A 35 -1.96 -0.67 15.79
C LYS A 35 -2.91 -0.94 16.95
N GLN A 36 -3.51 -2.14 17.01
CA GLN A 36 -4.38 -2.52 18.13
C GLN A 36 -3.59 -2.71 19.42
N ASN A 37 -2.39 -3.30 19.34
CA ASN A 37 -1.57 -3.58 20.53
C ASN A 37 -0.65 -2.43 20.94
N GLN A 38 -0.38 -1.47 20.05
CA GLN A 38 0.56 -0.39 20.32
C GLN A 38 0.00 0.94 19.84
N ASN A 39 -0.07 1.92 20.75
CA ASN A 39 -0.51 3.28 20.45
C ASN A 39 0.62 4.11 19.79
N LYS A 40 1.24 3.56 18.74
CA LYS A 40 2.37 4.17 18.01
C LYS A 40 2.00 4.44 16.55
N PRO A 41 2.55 5.49 15.92
CA PRO A 41 2.32 5.76 14.51
C PRO A 41 2.93 4.66 13.62
N ILE A 42 2.10 4.07 12.76
CA ILE A 42 2.51 3.06 11.77
C ILE A 42 1.96 3.45 10.40
N GLU A 43 2.83 3.43 9.39
CA GLU A 43 2.54 3.79 8.01
C GLU A 43 2.91 2.67 7.02
N MET A 44 2.20 2.60 5.88
CA MET A 44 2.56 1.75 4.75
C MET A 44 2.71 2.58 3.46
N LEU A 45 3.75 2.31 2.69
CA LEU A 45 4.01 2.89 1.38
C LEU A 45 4.20 1.77 0.36
N ILE A 46 3.40 1.78 -0.71
CA ILE A 46 3.54 0.86 -1.84
C ILE A 46 4.10 1.65 -3.03
N VAL A 47 5.14 1.12 -3.66
CA VAL A 47 5.81 1.73 -4.81
C VAL A 47 5.87 0.72 -5.94
N ASP A 48 5.18 1.01 -7.04
CA ASP A 48 5.24 0.25 -8.28
C ASP A 48 4.84 1.18 -9.43
N PRO A 49 5.64 1.27 -10.52
CA PRO A 49 5.32 2.12 -11.67
C PRO A 49 4.35 1.48 -12.66
N ASP A 50 4.11 0.17 -12.58
CA ASP A 50 3.37 -0.58 -13.57
C ASP A 50 1.85 -0.49 -13.35
N VAL A 51 1.13 -0.75 -14.44
CA VAL A 51 -0.30 -1.03 -14.44
C VAL A 51 -0.56 -2.53 -14.43
N VAL A 52 -1.74 -2.92 -13.99
CA VAL A 52 -2.20 -4.31 -14.06
C VAL A 52 -2.47 -4.67 -15.51
N GLU A 53 -1.86 -5.74 -15.97
CA GLU A 53 -2.07 -6.32 -17.30
C GLU A 53 -2.83 -7.65 -17.19
N SER A 54 -3.48 -8.08 -18.28
CA SER A 54 -4.19 -9.37 -18.34
C SER A 54 -3.28 -10.56 -17.98
N GLY A 55 -2.01 -10.54 -18.40
CA GLY A 55 -1.02 -11.56 -18.07
C GLY A 55 -0.59 -11.60 -16.59
N ASN A 56 -0.96 -10.59 -15.79
CA ASN A 56 -0.68 -10.57 -14.36
C ASN A 56 -1.73 -11.35 -13.55
N ILE A 57 -2.97 -11.44 -14.02
CA ILE A 57 -4.11 -12.00 -13.27
C ILE A 57 -3.85 -13.42 -12.73
N PRO A 58 -3.24 -14.36 -13.47
CA PRO A 58 -3.04 -15.71 -12.94
C PRO A 58 -1.94 -15.83 -11.88
N ARG A 59 -1.06 -14.82 -11.75
CA ARG A 59 0.20 -14.92 -10.98
C ARG A 59 0.39 -13.81 -9.95
N SER A 60 -0.48 -12.81 -9.96
CA SER A 60 -0.46 -11.66 -9.07
C SER A 60 -1.85 -11.49 -8.48
N ASN A 61 -1.95 -10.90 -7.30
CA ASN A 61 -3.18 -10.71 -6.57
C ASN A 61 -4.01 -9.54 -7.14
N PHE A 62 -4.41 -9.66 -8.41
CA PHE A 62 -5.29 -8.74 -9.13
C PHE A 62 -6.42 -9.48 -9.81
N CYS A 63 -7.52 -8.79 -10.09
CA CYS A 63 -8.66 -9.34 -10.82
C CYS A 63 -8.87 -8.62 -12.16
N ALA A 64 -9.70 -9.21 -13.02
CA ALA A 64 -9.95 -8.69 -14.36
C ALA A 64 -10.49 -7.23 -14.35
N ALA A 65 -11.22 -6.84 -13.32
CA ALA A 65 -11.78 -5.49 -13.18
C ALA A 65 -10.72 -4.39 -12.95
N GLU A 66 -9.46 -4.78 -12.73
CA GLU A 66 -8.38 -3.87 -12.37
C GLU A 66 -7.35 -3.70 -13.48
N ILE A 67 -7.52 -4.40 -14.60
CA ILE A 67 -6.65 -4.25 -15.77
C ILE A 67 -6.65 -2.78 -16.21
N GLY A 68 -5.46 -2.23 -16.44
CA GLY A 68 -5.25 -0.82 -16.78
C GLY A 68 -5.11 0.11 -15.57
N ARG A 69 -5.37 -0.35 -14.34
CA ARG A 69 -5.14 0.44 -13.11
C ARG A 69 -3.72 0.26 -12.61
N TYR A 70 -3.16 1.28 -11.95
CA TYR A 70 -1.82 1.18 -11.34
C TYR A 70 -1.80 0.13 -10.22
N LYS A 71 -0.81 -0.78 -10.24
CA LYS A 71 -0.70 -1.89 -9.28
C LYS A 71 -0.66 -1.38 -7.84
N ALA A 72 0.20 -0.40 -7.57
CA ALA A 72 0.35 0.19 -6.24
C ALA A 72 -0.95 0.85 -5.75
N GLN A 73 -1.64 1.58 -6.64
CA GLN A 73 -2.89 2.26 -6.31
C GLN A 73 -3.99 1.25 -5.98
N THR A 74 -4.17 0.25 -6.82
CA THR A 74 -5.17 -0.79 -6.65
C THR A 74 -5.03 -1.50 -5.30
N LEU A 75 -3.81 -1.90 -4.92
CA LEU A 75 -3.57 -2.53 -3.62
C LEU A 75 -3.80 -1.56 -2.45
N ALA A 76 -3.35 -0.31 -2.59
CA ALA A 76 -3.54 0.71 -1.56
C ALA A 76 -5.02 0.96 -1.27
N GLU A 77 -5.85 1.12 -2.31
CA GLU A 77 -7.29 1.30 -2.19
C GLU A 77 -7.95 0.09 -1.54
N ARG A 78 -7.62 -1.14 -1.99
CA ARG A 78 -8.18 -2.36 -1.39
C ARG A 78 -7.87 -2.48 0.10
N ILE A 79 -6.62 -2.22 0.50
CA ILE A 79 -6.22 -2.27 1.91
C ILE A 79 -6.93 -1.17 2.70
N THR A 80 -7.04 0.04 2.16
CA THR A 80 -7.72 1.16 2.81
C THR A 80 -9.19 0.82 3.10
N LEU A 81 -9.89 0.27 2.12
CA LEU A 81 -11.29 -0.14 2.23
C LEU A 81 -11.48 -1.34 3.18
N ALA A 82 -10.56 -2.31 3.15
CA ALA A 82 -10.68 -3.52 3.97
C ALA A 82 -10.49 -3.27 5.49
N TRP A 83 -9.71 -2.26 5.87
CA TRP A 83 -9.33 -2.01 7.27
C TRP A 83 -9.76 -0.63 7.78
N GLU A 84 -10.62 0.08 7.03
CA GLU A 84 -11.08 1.44 7.34
C GLU A 84 -9.95 2.42 7.67
N TRP A 85 -8.81 2.27 6.98
CA TRP A 85 -7.60 3.00 7.32
C TRP A 85 -7.68 4.45 6.84
N LYS A 86 -8.06 5.38 7.71
CA LYS A 86 -8.29 6.80 7.34
C LYS A 86 -7.07 7.61 6.88
N SER A 87 -5.82 7.24 7.17
CA SER A 87 -4.74 8.26 7.16
C SER A 87 -3.30 7.86 6.79
N SER A 88 -2.97 6.64 6.38
CA SER A 88 -1.53 6.29 6.25
C SER A 88 -1.18 5.18 5.27
N ILE A 89 -1.85 5.18 4.12
CA ILE A 89 -1.33 4.52 2.94
C ILE A 89 -0.96 5.61 1.95
N ARG A 90 0.34 5.88 1.85
CA ARG A 90 0.86 6.85 0.87
C ARG A 90 1.31 6.12 -0.37
N MET A 91 0.98 6.68 -1.52
CA MET A 91 1.55 6.26 -2.80
C MET A 91 2.58 7.30 -3.23
N LYS A 92 3.78 6.84 -3.58
CA LYS A 92 4.77 7.71 -4.24
C LYS A 92 5.19 7.08 -5.55
N ARG A 93 4.94 7.80 -6.64
CA ARG A 93 5.55 7.54 -7.94
C ARG A 93 7.02 7.96 -7.84
N LEU A 94 7.95 7.03 -7.99
CA LEU A 94 9.37 7.37 -8.09
C LEU A 94 9.68 7.83 -9.52
N MET A 95 9.22 9.02 -9.90
CA MET A 95 9.75 9.70 -11.10
C MET A 95 11.12 10.30 -10.76
N ARG A 96 12.06 10.26 -11.71
CA ARG A 96 13.43 10.78 -11.56
C ARG A 96 13.43 12.19 -10.94
N LYS A 97 14.42 12.42 -10.07
CA LYS A 97 14.74 13.62 -9.26
C LYS A 97 14.13 14.92 -9.77
N SER A 98 13.66 15.73 -8.80
CA SER A 98 13.10 17.09 -8.86
C SER A 98 11.57 17.16 -8.95
N THR A 99 10.98 17.69 -7.87
CA THR A 99 9.56 18.02 -7.68
C THR A 99 8.61 16.84 -7.41
N CYS A 100 8.51 16.45 -6.13
CA CYS A 100 7.28 15.81 -5.64
C CYS A 100 6.19 16.87 -5.57
N VAL A 101 5.49 17.13 -6.67
CA VAL A 101 4.23 17.88 -6.65
C VAL A 101 3.12 16.88 -6.35
N GLY A 102 2.39 17.12 -5.26
CA GLY A 102 1.14 16.43 -4.95
C GLY A 102 1.27 15.37 -3.86
N GLN A 103 0.78 15.72 -2.67
CA GLN A 103 0.06 14.77 -1.82
C GLN A 103 -0.87 13.94 -2.71
N CYS A 104 -0.59 12.64 -2.88
CA CYS A 104 -1.65 11.71 -3.21
C CYS A 104 -2.30 11.34 -1.87
N GLU A 105 -3.10 12.27 -1.35
CA GLU A 105 -4.06 12.01 -0.30
C GLU A 105 -5.13 11.11 -0.89
N ILE A 106 -5.27 9.89 -0.38
CA ILE A 106 -6.56 9.20 -0.50
C ILE A 106 -7.47 9.94 0.48
N ILE A 107 -8.16 10.97 -0.01
CA ILE A 107 -9.30 11.56 0.67
C ILE A 107 -10.40 10.51 0.59
N ALA A 108 -10.49 9.64 1.60
CA ALA A 108 -11.72 8.90 1.85
C ALA A 108 -12.74 9.95 2.30
N ALA A 109 -13.59 10.36 1.36
CA ALA A 109 -14.63 11.35 1.55
C ALA A 109 -15.49 11.01 2.78
N SER A 110 -15.71 12.01 3.62
CA SER A 110 -16.83 12.06 4.57
C SER A 110 -18.14 11.77 3.85
N GLN A 111 -18.89 10.78 4.33
CA GLN A 111 -20.31 10.91 4.64
C GLN A 111 -20.56 10.22 5.98
#